data_AF-K2A7W9-F1
#
_entry.id   AF-K2A7W9-F1
#
_cell.length_a   1.000
_cell.length_b   1.000
_cell.length_c   1.000
_cell.angle_alpha   90.00
_cell.angle_beta   90.00
_cell.angle_gamma   90.00
#
_symmetry.space_group_name_H-M   'P 1'
#
loop_
_entity.id
_entity.type
_entity.pdbx_description
1 polymer ?
#
loop_
_entity_poly.entity_id
_entity_poly.type
_entity_poly.pdbx_seq_one_letter_code
_entity_poly.pdbx_strand_id
1 'polypeptide(L)'
;IHGPMTESEQAQWVEESLKKIAGLEAFLGLNYWVNVGGSTAIWKNDGQPKKAVEVLTKYFQPVTIRGTINNAFRNPIKNAKVTYGIKEVFTDDYGNFILPILETGKTLKVSVPGYRELNYPVESSDTELSLVMEKEQQNVLDNFLLFLLNLLPWR
;
A
#
# COMPACT_ATOMS: atom_id res chain seq x y z
N ILE A 1 -16.96 26.81 -8.25
CA ILE A 1 -15.76 26.96 -9.12
C ILE A 1 -14.73 27.69 -8.27
N HIS A 2 -13.57 27.08 -8.01
CA HIS A 2 -12.57 27.66 -7.12
C HIS A 2 -11.96 28.92 -7.78
N GLY A 3 -11.66 29.93 -6.97
CA GLY A 3 -11.00 31.16 -7.43
C GLY A 3 -9.58 30.88 -7.95
N PRO A 4 -8.81 31.93 -8.32
CA PRO A 4 -7.42 31.75 -8.71
C PRO A 4 -6.65 31.11 -7.54
N MET A 5 -6.04 29.95 -7.80
CA MET A 5 -5.14 29.26 -6.87
C MET A 5 -3.72 29.36 -7.42
N THR A 6 -2.74 29.49 -6.52
CA THR A 6 -1.33 29.24 -6.84
C THR A 6 -1.12 27.76 -7.18
N GLU A 7 -0.01 27.42 -7.83
CA GLU A 7 0.30 26.01 -8.14
C GLU A 7 0.38 25.13 -6.89
N SER A 8 0.87 25.68 -5.77
CA SER A 8 0.96 24.97 -4.50
C SER A 8 -0.42 24.72 -3.90
N GLU A 9 -1.31 25.72 -3.91
CA GLU A 9 -2.70 25.57 -3.42
C GLU A 9 -3.49 24.59 -4.29
N GLN A 10 -3.33 24.66 -5.61
CA GLN A 10 -3.94 23.70 -6.52
C GLN A 10 -3.43 22.28 -6.23
N ALA A 11 -2.12 22.08 -6.09
CA ALA A 11 -1.55 20.77 -5.80
C ALA A 11 -2.05 20.22 -4.46
N GLN A 12 -2.09 21.05 -3.42
CA GLN A 12 -2.61 20.65 -2.11
C GLN A 12 -4.09 20.27 -2.19
N TRP A 13 -4.91 21.09 -2.86
CA TRP A 13 -6.32 20.79 -3.04
C TRP A 13 -6.55 19.47 -3.79
N VAL A 14 -5.76 19.21 -4.85
CA VAL A 14 -5.80 17.94 -5.59
C VAL A 14 -5.40 16.78 -4.68
N GLU A 15 -4.31 16.90 -3.90
CA GLU A 15 -3.85 15.85 -2.97
C GLU A 15 -4.93 15.51 -1.93
N GLU A 16 -5.51 16.52 -1.28
CA GLU A 16 -6.55 16.32 -0.27
C GLU A 16 -7.82 15.68 -0.86
N SER A 17 -8.18 16.07 -2.08
CA SER A 17 -9.33 15.51 -2.79
C SER A 17 -9.09 14.06 -3.18
N LEU A 18 -7.93 13.76 -3.78
CA LEU A 18 -7.57 12.40 -4.18
C LEU A 18 -7.41 11.48 -2.98
N LYS A 19 -6.84 11.94 -1.87
CA LYS A 19 -6.73 11.17 -0.63
C LYS A 19 -8.09 10.71 -0.11
N LYS A 20 -9.09 11.60 -0.13
CA LYS A 20 -10.47 11.27 0.28
C LYS A 20 -11.09 10.25 -0.66
N ILE A 21 -10.92 10.43 -1.97
CA ILE A 21 -11.49 9.55 -2.99
C ILE A 21 -10.82 8.18 -2.99
N ALA A 22 -9.50 8.11 -2.82
CA ALA A 22 -8.73 6.88 -2.87
C ALA A 22 -9.05 5.89 -1.73
N GLY A 23 -9.66 6.37 -0.64
CA GLY A 23 -10.15 5.52 0.45
C GLY A 23 -11.58 4.98 0.24
N LEU A 24 -12.27 5.35 -0.84
CA LEU A 24 -13.63 4.89 -1.12
C LEU A 24 -13.59 3.53 -1.83
N GLU A 25 -14.24 2.53 -1.25
CA GLU A 25 -14.30 1.16 -1.78
C GLU A 25 -15.00 1.08 -3.15
N ALA A 26 -16.03 1.92 -3.37
CA ALA A 26 -16.83 1.93 -4.60
C ALA A 26 -16.29 2.86 -5.71
N PHE A 27 -15.06 3.38 -5.59
CA PHE A 27 -14.52 4.33 -6.56
C PHE A 27 -13.93 3.62 -7.79
N LEU A 28 -14.59 3.80 -8.94
CA LEU A 28 -14.22 3.15 -10.20
C LEU A 28 -13.17 3.94 -11.02
N GLY A 29 -13.15 5.27 -10.90
CA GLY A 29 -12.22 6.09 -11.67
C GLY A 29 -12.49 7.59 -11.60
N LEU A 30 -11.46 8.37 -11.92
CA LEU A 30 -11.49 9.82 -12.02
C LEU A 30 -10.82 10.25 -13.32
N ASN A 31 -11.40 11.26 -13.96
CA ASN A 31 -10.78 11.96 -15.08
C ASN A 31 -10.48 13.41 -14.65
N TYR A 32 -9.22 13.83 -14.78
CA TYR A 32 -8.85 15.22 -14.60
C TYR A 32 -8.99 16.00 -15.91
N TRP A 33 -9.95 16.91 -15.96
CA TRP A 33 -10.41 17.51 -17.21
C TRP A 33 -9.47 18.55 -17.83
N VAL A 34 -8.88 19.44 -17.03
CA VAL A 34 -8.23 20.65 -17.56
C VAL A 34 -6.73 20.42 -17.77
N ASN A 35 -6.37 20.11 -19.02
CA ASN A 35 -4.99 19.86 -19.43
C ASN A 35 -4.16 21.17 -19.50
N VAL A 36 -4.47 22.05 -20.46
CA VAL A 36 -3.85 23.38 -20.67
C VAL A 36 -4.95 24.45 -20.70
N GLY A 37 -4.62 25.67 -20.28
CA GLY A 37 -5.54 26.80 -20.30
C GLY A 37 -6.52 26.83 -19.12
N GLY A 38 -6.83 28.03 -18.65
CA GLY A 38 -7.67 28.24 -17.45
C GLY A 38 -6.90 28.13 -16.13
N SER A 39 -7.57 28.47 -15.03
CA SER A 39 -6.96 28.56 -13.69
C SER A 39 -6.59 27.20 -13.10
N THR A 40 -7.24 26.12 -13.52
CA THR A 40 -7.02 24.75 -13.03
C THR A 40 -6.26 23.86 -14.03
N ALA A 41 -5.61 24.43 -15.05
CA ALA A 41 -4.74 23.65 -15.92
C ALA A 41 -3.63 22.97 -15.12
N ILE A 42 -3.23 21.76 -15.51
CA ILE A 42 -2.11 21.02 -14.90
C ILE A 42 -0.79 21.20 -15.68
N TRP A 43 -0.86 21.66 -16.93
CA TRP A 43 0.29 22.04 -17.72
C TRP A 43 0.32 23.55 -17.95
N LYS A 44 1.53 24.10 -18.06
CA LYS A 44 1.77 25.46 -18.53
C LYS A 44 1.69 25.50 -20.06
N ASN A 45 1.51 26.69 -20.62
CA ASN A 45 1.41 26.87 -22.08
C ASN A 45 2.70 26.48 -22.84
N ASP A 46 3.84 26.43 -22.14
CA ASP A 46 5.13 26.00 -22.68
C ASP A 46 5.36 24.48 -22.56
N GLY A 47 4.36 23.72 -22.10
CA GLY A 47 4.44 22.26 -21.93
C GLY A 47 5.11 21.81 -20.63
N GLN A 48 5.53 22.72 -19.75
CA GLN A 48 6.07 22.34 -18.45
C GLN A 48 4.95 21.87 -17.49
N PRO A 49 5.19 20.83 -16.68
CA PRO A 49 4.23 20.40 -15.68
C PRO A 49 4.11 21.42 -14.54
N LYS A 50 2.89 21.63 -14.05
CA LYS A 50 2.68 22.29 -12.75
C LYS A 50 2.80 21.27 -11.62
N LYS A 51 2.92 21.76 -10.38
CA LYS A 51 3.00 20.90 -9.18
C LYS A 51 1.86 19.86 -9.05
N ALA A 52 0.67 20.19 -9.52
CA ALA A 52 -0.47 19.27 -9.50
C ALA A 52 -0.24 18.01 -10.36
N VAL A 53 0.65 18.04 -11.35
CA VAL A 53 1.02 16.86 -12.16
C VAL A 53 1.72 15.82 -11.30
N GLU A 54 2.65 16.22 -10.43
CA GLU A 54 3.35 15.30 -9.52
C GLU A 54 2.36 14.57 -8.60
N VAL A 55 1.41 15.33 -8.04
CA VAL A 55 0.32 14.79 -7.22
C VAL A 55 -0.53 13.82 -8.03
N LEU A 56 -0.94 14.17 -9.25
CA LEU A 56 -1.72 13.26 -10.10
C LEU A 56 -0.95 11.98 -10.41
N THR A 57 0.32 12.09 -10.82
CA THR A 57 1.17 10.93 -11.14
C THR A 57 1.22 9.94 -9.98
N LYS A 58 1.39 10.43 -8.75
CA LYS A 58 1.41 9.60 -7.54
C LYS A 58 0.15 8.73 -7.35
N TYR A 59 -1.03 9.22 -7.72
CA TYR A 59 -2.29 8.47 -7.56
C TYR A 59 -2.66 7.63 -8.79
N PHE A 60 -2.27 8.05 -9.99
CA PHE A 60 -2.55 7.33 -11.24
C PHE A 60 -1.49 6.27 -11.56
N GLN A 61 -0.28 6.41 -11.02
CA GLN A 61 0.85 5.49 -11.20
C GLN A 61 1.53 5.24 -9.83
N PRO A 62 0.81 4.68 -8.84
CA PRO A 62 1.37 4.45 -7.53
C PRO A 62 2.47 3.38 -7.59
N VAL A 63 3.50 3.54 -6.76
CA VAL A 63 4.44 2.45 -6.48
C VAL A 63 3.68 1.33 -5.77
N THR A 64 3.91 0.08 -6.16
CA THR A 64 3.24 -1.08 -5.56
C THR A 64 4.22 -1.96 -4.83
N ILE A 65 3.84 -2.38 -3.63
CA ILE A 65 4.53 -3.46 -2.90
C ILE A 65 3.84 -4.77 -3.25
N ARG A 66 4.65 -5.74 -3.64
CA ARG A 66 4.23 -7.13 -3.79
C ARG A 66 4.71 -7.89 -2.58
N GLY A 67 3.98 -8.89 -2.13
CA GLY A 67 4.53 -9.73 -1.09
C GLY A 67 3.77 -11.00 -0.84
N THR A 68 4.36 -11.84 0.00
CA THR A 68 3.80 -13.10 0.45
C THR A 68 3.74 -13.13 1.96
N ILE A 69 2.68 -13.76 2.48
CA ILE A 69 2.46 -13.91 3.92
C ILE A 69 2.32 -15.38 4.23
N ASN A 70 3.28 -15.88 5.01
CA ASN A 70 3.35 -17.27 5.42
C ASN A 70 3.26 -17.37 6.95
N ASN A 71 2.94 -18.54 7.47
CA ASN A 71 3.17 -18.83 8.88
C ASN A 71 4.57 -19.40 9.12
N ALA A 72 4.92 -19.62 10.38
CA ALA A 72 6.22 -20.19 10.77
C ALA A 72 6.52 -21.57 10.16
N PHE A 73 5.49 -22.29 9.69
CA PHE A 73 5.61 -23.59 8.99
C PHE A 73 5.69 -23.43 7.46
N ARG A 74 5.85 -22.21 6.95
CA ARG A 74 5.91 -21.87 5.51
C ARG A 74 4.62 -22.15 4.75
N ASN A 75 3.51 -22.33 5.45
CA ASN A 75 2.22 -22.42 4.80
C ASN A 75 1.69 -21.01 4.50
N PRO A 76 1.16 -20.77 3.29
CA PRO A 76 0.59 -19.47 2.94
C PRO A 76 -0.63 -19.16 3.79
N ILE A 77 -0.80 -17.88 4.12
CA ILE A 77 -1.95 -17.39 4.89
C ILE A 77 -2.89 -16.65 3.93
N LYS A 78 -4.03 -17.28 3.63
CA LYS A 78 -5.13 -16.70 2.87
C LYS A 78 -5.92 -15.68 3.70
N ASN A 79 -6.47 -14.66 3.04
CA ASN A 79 -7.36 -13.65 3.64
C ASN A 79 -6.72 -12.88 4.81
N ALA A 80 -5.39 -12.78 4.85
CA ALA A 80 -4.73 -11.86 5.76
C ALA A 80 -4.98 -10.43 5.29
N LYS A 81 -5.44 -9.59 6.22
CA LYS A 81 -5.69 -8.17 5.97
C LYS A 81 -4.37 -7.42 6.03
N VAL A 82 -4.00 -6.81 4.92
CA VAL A 82 -2.77 -6.02 4.78
C VAL A 82 -3.16 -4.56 4.61
N THR A 83 -2.73 -3.71 5.53
CA THR A 83 -3.08 -2.29 5.56
C THR A 83 -1.83 -1.41 5.53
N TYR A 84 -1.92 -0.31 4.79
CA TYR A 84 -0.89 0.72 4.72
C TYR A 84 -1.52 2.09 4.48
N GLY A 85 -1.46 2.98 5.46
CA GLY A 85 -2.14 4.27 5.41
C GLY A 85 -3.65 4.10 5.22
N ILE A 86 -4.16 4.57 4.07
CA ILE A 86 -5.59 4.48 3.70
C ILE A 86 -5.92 3.28 2.80
N LYS A 87 -4.93 2.46 2.44
CA LYS A 87 -5.11 1.32 1.55
C LYS A 87 -5.14 0.02 2.34
N GLU A 88 -6.01 -0.87 1.88
CA GLU A 88 -6.23 -2.18 2.44
C GLU A 88 -6.41 -3.19 1.31
N VAL A 89 -5.77 -4.34 1.44
CA VAL A 89 -5.92 -5.50 0.55
C VAL A 89 -5.94 -6.77 1.38
N PHE A 90 -6.41 -7.86 0.78
CA PHE A 90 -6.39 -9.18 1.38
C PHE A 90 -5.45 -10.09 0.58
N THR A 91 -4.76 -10.98 1.27
CA THR A 91 -3.97 -12.01 0.60
C THR A 91 -4.85 -13.02 -0.14
N ASP A 92 -4.36 -13.49 -1.28
CA ASP A 92 -4.99 -14.57 -2.05
C ASP A 92 -4.80 -15.95 -1.41
N ASP A 93 -5.27 -17.00 -2.09
CA ASP A 93 -5.19 -18.39 -1.64
C ASP A 93 -3.76 -18.92 -1.47
N TYR A 94 -2.79 -18.24 -2.09
CA TYR A 94 -1.36 -18.53 -2.02
C TYR A 94 -0.61 -17.56 -1.09
N GLY A 95 -1.33 -16.72 -0.34
CA GLY A 95 -0.75 -15.76 0.60
C GLY A 95 -0.15 -14.53 -0.06
N ASN A 96 -0.36 -14.31 -1.37
CA ASN A 96 0.19 -13.15 -2.08
C ASN A 96 -0.69 -11.92 -1.90
N PHE A 97 -0.09 -10.74 -1.88
CA PHE A 97 -0.78 -9.45 -1.95
C PHE A 97 -0.05 -8.48 -2.88
N ILE A 98 -0.80 -7.50 -3.39
CA ILE A 98 -0.28 -6.36 -4.13
C ILE A 98 -0.94 -5.11 -3.55
N LEU A 99 -0.13 -4.20 -2.99
CA LEU A 99 -0.61 -3.03 -2.28
C LEU A 99 0.00 -1.75 -2.87
N PRO A 100 -0.80 -0.83 -3.43
CA PRO A 100 -0.32 0.48 -3.87
C PRO A 100 0.01 1.39 -2.68
N ILE A 101 1.13 2.10 -2.75
CA ILE A 101 1.65 2.99 -1.73
C ILE A 101 1.45 4.44 -2.15
N LEU A 102 0.66 5.16 -1.35
CA LEU A 102 0.31 6.57 -1.59
C LEU A 102 0.95 7.51 -0.55
N GLU A 103 1.62 6.98 0.46
CA GLU A 103 2.27 7.78 1.50
C GLU A 103 3.59 7.12 1.85
N THR A 104 4.62 7.87 2.22
CA THR A 104 5.89 7.30 2.68
C THR A 104 5.96 7.34 4.21
N GLY A 105 6.80 6.49 4.80
CA GLY A 105 7.04 6.49 6.25
C GLY A 105 5.87 5.99 7.11
N LYS A 106 4.91 5.27 6.52
CA LYS A 106 3.90 4.52 7.31
C LYS A 106 4.39 3.10 7.57
N THR A 107 3.71 2.44 8.51
CA THR A 107 3.93 1.04 8.87
C THR A 107 2.88 0.18 8.16
N LEU A 108 3.34 -0.88 7.49
CA LEU A 108 2.49 -1.94 6.99
C LEU A 108 1.98 -2.75 8.19
N LYS A 109 0.67 -2.94 8.29
CA LYS A 109 0.08 -3.80 9.31
C LYS A 109 -0.58 -4.99 8.67
N VAL A 110 -0.24 -6.18 9.16
CA VAL A 110 -0.86 -7.43 8.74
C VAL A 110 -1.62 -8.01 9.92
N SER A 111 -2.90 -8.32 9.72
CA SER A 111 -3.74 -8.96 10.72
C SER A 111 -4.54 -10.11 10.12
N VAL A 112 -4.69 -11.18 10.90
CA VAL A 112 -5.49 -12.35 10.56
C VAL A 112 -5.90 -13.04 11.87
N PRO A 113 -7.15 -13.52 12.02
CA PRO A 113 -7.59 -14.19 13.24
C PRO A 113 -6.69 -15.38 13.63
N GLY A 114 -6.31 -15.45 14.91
CA GLY A 114 -5.46 -16.52 15.46
C GLY A 114 -3.95 -16.29 15.33
N TYR A 115 -3.53 -15.15 14.77
CA TYR A 115 -2.13 -14.74 14.67
C TYR A 115 -1.90 -13.39 15.34
N ARG A 116 -0.66 -13.16 15.79
CA ARG A 116 -0.24 -11.85 16.28
C ARG A 116 -0.19 -10.86 15.13
N GLU A 117 -0.63 -9.63 15.38
CA GLU A 117 -0.50 -8.56 14.41
C GLU A 117 0.99 -8.29 14.11
N LEU A 118 1.33 -8.22 12.83
CA LEU A 118 2.65 -7.86 12.38
C LEU A 118 2.65 -6.40 11.96
N ASN A 119 3.60 -5.62 12.49
CA ASN A 119 3.85 -4.25 12.11
C ASN A 119 5.23 -4.17 11.46
N TYR A 120 5.28 -3.81 10.18
CA TYR A 120 6.51 -3.74 9.40
C TYR A 120 6.74 -2.31 8.88
N PRO A 121 7.83 -1.64 9.26
CA PRO A 121 8.17 -0.33 8.69
C PRO A 121 8.58 -0.52 7.23
N VAL A 122 7.88 0.14 6.32
CA VAL A 122 8.19 0.05 4.88
C VAL A 122 9.21 1.13 4.52
N GLU A 123 10.29 0.72 3.88
CA GLU A 123 11.27 1.63 3.29
C GLU A 123 10.96 1.90 1.82
N SER A 124 11.49 3.01 1.29
CA SER A 124 11.20 3.44 -0.09
C SER A 124 11.74 2.47 -1.17
N SER A 125 12.67 1.58 -0.81
CA SER A 125 13.22 0.54 -1.67
C SER A 125 12.42 -0.75 -1.68
N ASP A 126 11.48 -0.93 -0.74
CA ASP A 126 10.74 -2.17 -0.60
C ASP A 126 9.72 -2.30 -1.72
N THR A 127 10.00 -3.23 -2.64
CA THR A 127 9.11 -3.57 -3.76
C THR A 127 8.56 -4.98 -3.63
N GLU A 128 9.29 -5.86 -2.93
CA GLU A 128 8.92 -7.24 -2.64
C GLU A 128 9.13 -7.55 -1.16
N LEU A 129 8.11 -8.11 -0.50
CA LEU A 129 8.14 -8.50 0.90
C LEU A 129 7.82 -9.99 1.08
N SER A 130 8.54 -10.65 1.98
CA SER A 130 8.20 -11.99 2.46
C SER A 130 8.02 -11.92 3.97
N LEU A 131 6.79 -12.00 4.43
CA LEU A 131 6.42 -11.80 5.83
C LEU A 131 6.01 -13.13 6.45
N VAL A 132 6.40 -13.32 7.71
CA VAL A 132 6.04 -14.51 8.49
C VAL A 132 5.21 -14.08 9.69
N MET A 133 4.02 -14.67 9.84
CA MET A 133 3.16 -14.43 11.00
C MET A 133 3.28 -15.55 12.02
N GLU A 134 3.26 -15.16 13.28
CA GLU A 134 3.28 -16.06 14.42
C GLU A 134 1.87 -16.23 14.99
N LYS A 135 1.51 -17.46 15.36
CA LYS A 135 0.27 -17.72 16.08
C LYS A 135 0.26 -16.97 17.42
N GLU A 136 -0.91 -16.49 17.82
CA GLU A 136 -1.08 -15.75 19.08
C GLU A 136 -0.76 -16.62 20.29
N GLN A 137 -1.22 -17.87 20.25
CA GLN A 137 -0.89 -18.91 21.23
C GLN A 137 -0.02 -19.97 20.55
N GLN A 138 1.24 -20.06 20.96
CA GLN A 138 2.14 -21.15 20.61
C GLN A 138 2.25 -22.09 21.81
N ASN A 139 1.95 -23.36 21.61
CA ASN A 139 2.10 -24.36 22.65
C ASN A 139 3.51 -24.96 22.63
N VAL A 140 3.91 -25.64 23.70
CA VAL A 140 5.23 -26.31 23.82
C VAL A 140 5.52 -27.24 22.63
N LEU A 141 4.48 -27.90 22.09
CA LEU A 141 4.58 -28.74 20.91
C LEU A 141 4.91 -27.94 19.64
N ASP A 142 4.32 -26.76 19.46
CA ASP A 142 4.60 -25.89 18.31
C ASP A 142 6.06 -25.43 18.33
N ASN A 143 6.57 -25.06 19.51
CA ASN A 143 7.97 -24.68 19.69
C ASN A 143 8.92 -25.84 19.38
N PHE A 144 8.58 -27.05 19.82
CA PHE A 144 9.36 -28.25 19.53
C PHE A 144 9.34 -28.60 18.03
N LEU A 145 8.19 -28.50 17.37
CA LEU A 145 8.07 -28.73 15.93
C LEU A 145 8.85 -27.69 15.11
N LEU A 146 8.80 -26.42 15.50
CA LEU A 146 9.60 -25.36 14.89
C LEU A 146 11.10 -25.60 15.06
N PHE A 147 11.52 -26.05 16.25
CA PHE A 147 12.91 -26.45 16.51
C PHE A 147 13.36 -27.60 15.59
N LEU A 148 12.54 -28.65 15.43
CA LEU A 148 12.83 -29.75 14.50
C LEU A 148 12.89 -29.30 13.04
N LEU A 149 11.96 -28.44 12.61
CA LEU A 149 11.95 -27.87 11.26
C LEU A 149 13.21 -27.06 10.97
N ASN A 150 13.74 -26.35 11.96
CA ASN A 150 14.97 -25.57 11.82
C ASN A 150 16.25 -26.42 11.86
N LEU A 151 16.19 -27.67 12.33
CA LEU A 151 17.32 -28.59 12.40
C LEU A 151 17.57 -29.39 11.13
N LEU A 152 16.59 -29.48 10.22
CA LEU A 152 16.75 -30.20 8.96
C LEU A 152 17.50 -29.31 7.94
N PRO A 153 18.70 -29.70 7.48
CA PRO A 153 19.38 -29.00 6.41
C PRO A 153 18.60 -29.22 5.11
N TRP A 154 18.45 -28.13 4.38
CA TRP A 154 17.62 -28.01 3.17
C TRP A 154 17.97 -29.05 2.09
N ARG A 155 16.96 -29.44 1.30
CA ARG A 155 17.09 -29.94 -0.08
C ARG A 155 16.23 -29.07 -0.99
#